data_AF-A0A7G5IHY5-F1
#
_entry.id   AF-A0A7G5IHY5-F1
#
_cell.length_a   1.000
_cell.length_b   1.000
_cell.length_c   1.000
_cell.angle_alpha   90.00
_cell.angle_beta   90.00
_cell.angle_gamma   90.00
#
_symmetry.space_group_name_H-M   'P 1'
#
loop_
_entity.id
_entity.type
_entity.pdbx_description
1 polymer ?
#
loop_
_entity_poly.entity_id
_entity_poly.type
_entity_poly.pdbx_seq_one_letter_code
_entity_poly.pdbx_strand_id
1 'polypeptide(L)'
;MQNKLKEMDKKACNGEIIKDIEFAHEKFAKSVLSMFWRAAISNSGMYEYFSVGHNLSVLMKSILKDSQLSCLSSFYVRVFRLIDRCFDGEVGFSPSALSNFIFMPALVDLSLLSFSHAELQNTTPECVKMIMVIKGFYIEVCYPNFFYLGFNMSGFLRPYGELLTIPVVDIFEFPMIVDAMVKGYEAHVKRKVSHSVAKSSAGP
;
A
#
# COMPACT_ATOMS: atom_id res chain seq x y z
N MET A 1 -3.95 3.87 -14.06
CA MET A 1 -3.65 2.98 -12.92
C MET A 1 -4.59 1.79 -12.83
N GLN A 2 -5.92 1.97 -12.73
CA GLN A 2 -6.86 0.84 -12.56
C GLN A 2 -6.69 -0.27 -13.61
N ASN A 3 -6.49 0.08 -14.89
CA ASN A 3 -6.32 -0.93 -15.94
C ASN A 3 -5.03 -1.75 -15.78
N LYS A 4 -3.93 -1.14 -15.32
CA LYS A 4 -2.65 -1.83 -15.16
C LYS A 4 -2.63 -2.73 -13.93
N LEU A 5 -3.11 -2.24 -12.78
CA LEU A 5 -3.28 -3.10 -11.59
C LEU A 5 -4.20 -4.29 -11.88
N LYS A 6 -5.29 -4.09 -12.63
CA LYS A 6 -6.19 -5.17 -13.06
C LYS A 6 -5.50 -6.16 -14.01
N GLU A 7 -4.71 -5.67 -14.96
CA GLU A 7 -3.93 -6.53 -15.87
C GLU A 7 -2.94 -7.41 -15.08
N MET A 8 -2.20 -6.79 -14.15
CA MET A 8 -1.24 -7.48 -13.29
C MET A 8 -1.92 -8.51 -12.38
N ASP A 9 -3.04 -8.13 -11.78
CA ASP A 9 -3.87 -8.99 -10.93
C ASP A 9 -4.40 -10.21 -11.70
N LYS A 10 -4.87 -10.00 -12.94
CA LYS A 10 -5.33 -11.09 -13.82
C LYS A 10 -4.20 -12.09 -14.09
N LYS A 11 -3.00 -11.61 -14.47
CA LYS A 11 -1.82 -12.48 -14.66
C LYS A 11 -1.49 -13.25 -13.38
N ALA A 12 -1.52 -12.56 -12.23
CA ALA A 12 -1.25 -13.17 -10.94
C ALA A 12 -2.24 -14.29 -10.58
N CYS A 13 -3.54 -14.07 -10.84
CA CYS A 13 -4.59 -15.04 -10.55
C CYS A 13 -4.49 -16.28 -11.46
N ASN A 14 -3.90 -16.14 -12.64
CA ASN A 14 -3.60 -17.25 -13.54
C ASN A 14 -2.30 -18.01 -13.16
N GLY A 15 -1.62 -17.61 -12.08
CA GLY A 15 -0.34 -18.20 -11.68
C GLY A 15 0.86 -17.73 -12.52
N GLU A 16 0.70 -16.69 -13.33
CA GLU A 16 1.78 -16.14 -14.14
C GLU A 16 2.75 -15.32 -13.27
N ILE A 17 4.05 -15.48 -13.50
CA ILE A 17 5.07 -14.66 -12.85
C ILE A 17 4.98 -13.24 -13.42
N ILE A 18 4.80 -12.26 -12.53
CA ILE A 18 4.65 -10.86 -12.89
C ILE A 18 6.02 -10.21 -13.08
N LYS A 19 6.58 -10.35 -14.28
CA LYS A 19 7.84 -9.72 -14.68
C LYS A 19 7.60 -8.73 -15.81
N ASP A 20 8.45 -7.72 -15.85
CA ASP A 20 8.65 -6.88 -17.01
C ASP A 20 7.35 -6.25 -17.54
N ILE A 21 6.54 -5.74 -16.61
CA ILE A 21 5.29 -5.08 -16.98
C ILE A 21 5.63 -3.69 -17.50
N GLU A 22 5.17 -3.41 -18.71
CA GLU A 22 5.40 -2.13 -19.37
C GLU A 22 4.34 -1.09 -18.98
N PHE A 23 4.79 -0.02 -18.33
CA PHE A 23 4.05 1.22 -18.09
C PHE A 23 4.97 2.34 -17.60
N ALA A 24 4.62 3.59 -17.92
CA ALA A 24 5.32 4.76 -17.37
C ALA A 24 5.23 4.81 -15.83
N HIS A 25 6.36 4.57 -15.16
CA HIS A 25 6.47 4.52 -13.70
C HIS A 25 5.98 5.81 -13.03
N GLU A 26 6.35 6.96 -13.58
CA GLU A 26 5.94 8.28 -13.10
C GLU A 26 4.40 8.43 -13.05
N LYS A 27 3.71 7.98 -14.11
CA LYS A 27 2.25 8.02 -14.18
C LYS A 27 1.60 7.11 -13.14
N PHE A 28 2.18 5.95 -12.89
CA PHE A 28 1.71 5.05 -11.84
C PHE A 28 1.96 5.66 -10.46
N ALA A 29 3.16 6.19 -10.20
CA ALA A 29 3.53 6.86 -8.95
C ALA A 29 2.58 8.02 -8.62
N LYS A 30 2.31 8.92 -9.58
CA LYS A 30 1.32 10.00 -9.40
C LYS A 30 -0.09 9.46 -9.12
N SER A 31 -0.48 8.35 -9.76
CA SER A 31 -1.80 7.75 -9.52
C SER A 31 -1.91 7.21 -8.09
N VAL A 32 -0.88 6.52 -7.61
CA VAL A 32 -0.80 6.03 -6.23
C VAL A 32 -0.80 7.21 -5.25
N LEU A 33 0.04 8.22 -5.49
CA LEU A 33 0.10 9.43 -4.67
C LEU A 33 -1.26 10.13 -4.59
N SER A 34 -2.04 10.12 -5.68
CA SER A 34 -3.40 10.67 -5.70
C SER A 34 -4.38 9.94 -4.79
N MET A 35 -4.16 8.64 -4.53
CA MET A 35 -4.99 7.87 -3.59
C MET A 35 -4.66 8.29 -2.16
N PHE A 36 -3.37 8.34 -1.81
CA PHE A 36 -2.93 8.81 -0.51
C PHE A 36 -3.35 10.24 -0.23
N TRP A 37 -3.16 11.17 -1.19
CA TRP A 37 -3.57 12.56 -1.00
C TRP A 37 -5.07 12.68 -0.76
N ARG A 38 -5.90 11.92 -1.50
CA ARG A 38 -7.35 11.90 -1.29
C ARG A 38 -7.75 11.32 0.05
N ALA A 39 -7.06 10.27 0.52
CA ALA A 39 -7.28 9.72 1.86
C ALA A 39 -6.96 10.76 2.94
N ALA A 40 -5.83 11.47 2.80
CA ALA A 40 -5.38 12.49 3.77
C ALA A 40 -6.35 13.67 3.93
N ILE A 41 -7.10 14.02 2.88
CA ILE A 41 -8.07 15.12 2.92
C ILE A 41 -9.52 14.63 3.06
N SER A 42 -9.73 13.32 3.23
CA SER A 42 -11.07 12.75 3.31
C SER A 42 -11.65 12.95 4.71
N ASN A 43 -12.93 13.34 4.76
CA ASN A 43 -13.70 13.37 6.01
C ASN A 43 -14.43 12.04 6.29
N SER A 44 -14.14 10.97 5.53
CA SER A 44 -14.75 9.66 5.77
C SER A 44 -14.12 9.01 7.00
N GLY A 45 -14.93 8.43 7.89
CA GLY A 45 -14.45 7.68 9.05
C GLY A 45 -13.52 6.52 8.71
N MET A 46 -13.53 6.02 7.46
CA MET A 46 -12.57 5.00 7.01
C MET A 46 -11.11 5.51 6.92
N TYR A 47 -10.90 6.82 6.82
CA TYR A 47 -9.58 7.44 6.72
C TYR A 47 -9.25 8.34 7.91
N GLU A 48 -10.04 8.26 9.00
CA GLU A 48 -9.89 9.11 10.20
C GLU A 48 -8.46 9.08 10.78
N TYR A 49 -7.79 7.93 10.67
CA TYR A 49 -6.44 7.73 11.19
C TYR A 49 -5.32 8.01 10.16
N PHE A 50 -5.67 8.43 8.95
CA PHE A 50 -4.70 8.74 7.89
C PHE A 50 -4.57 10.26 7.75
N SER A 51 -3.60 10.85 8.46
CA SER A 51 -3.35 12.29 8.44
C SER A 51 -1.86 12.57 8.19
N VAL A 52 -1.56 13.29 7.11
CA VAL A 52 -0.20 13.71 6.76
C VAL A 52 0.04 15.16 7.18
N GLY A 53 1.29 15.53 7.48
CA GLY A 53 1.64 16.90 7.81
C GLY A 53 1.24 17.91 6.72
N HIS A 54 0.95 19.15 7.12
CA HIS A 54 0.49 20.19 6.20
C HIS A 54 1.45 20.39 5.02
N ASN A 55 2.75 20.45 5.29
CA ASN A 55 3.79 20.65 4.28
C ASN A 55 3.80 19.50 3.26
N LEU A 56 3.69 18.25 3.74
CA LEU A 56 3.62 17.08 2.89
C LEU A 56 2.34 17.08 2.04
N SER A 57 1.18 17.42 2.63
CA SER A 57 -0.08 17.55 1.90
C SER A 57 -0.01 18.58 0.77
N VAL A 58 0.61 19.74 1.03
CA VAL A 58 0.85 20.79 0.03
C VAL A 58 1.77 20.28 -1.08
N LEU A 59 2.87 19.62 -0.73
CA LEU A 59 3.79 19.03 -1.70
C LEU A 59 3.10 18.01 -2.61
N MET A 60 2.36 17.06 -2.01
CA MET A 60 1.58 16.07 -2.76
C MET A 60 0.62 16.74 -3.74
N LYS A 61 -0.11 17.76 -3.27
CA LYS A 61 -1.05 18.53 -4.12
C LYS A 61 -0.33 19.23 -5.27
N SER A 62 0.83 19.81 -5.04
CA SER A 62 1.63 20.48 -6.09
C SER A 62 2.08 19.49 -7.16
N ILE A 63 2.64 18.34 -6.77
CA ILE A 63 3.06 17.28 -7.71
C ILE A 63 1.88 16.71 -8.52
N LEU A 64 0.70 16.59 -7.90
CA LEU A 64 -0.50 16.10 -8.58
C LEU A 64 -1.11 17.11 -9.55
N LYS A 65 -0.93 18.42 -9.29
CA LYS A 65 -1.43 19.50 -10.16
C LYS A 65 -0.50 19.79 -11.32
N ASP A 66 0.80 19.77 -11.09
CA ASP A 66 1.79 20.08 -12.11
C ASP A 66 2.27 18.80 -12.81
N SER A 67 1.98 18.71 -14.10
CA SER A 67 2.45 17.59 -14.93
C SER A 67 3.98 17.50 -15.02
N GLN A 68 4.70 18.62 -14.89
CA GLN A 68 6.15 18.72 -15.00
C GLN A 68 6.89 18.28 -13.73
N LEU A 69 6.27 18.44 -12.56
CA LEU A 69 6.87 18.00 -11.30
C LEU A 69 6.87 16.46 -11.22
N SER A 70 8.04 15.86 -11.03
CA SER A 70 8.15 14.42 -10.83
C SER A 70 7.73 14.04 -9.40
N CYS A 71 6.88 13.01 -9.29
CA CYS A 71 6.60 12.32 -8.05
C CYS A 71 7.85 11.58 -7.56
N LEU A 72 8.55 10.91 -8.48
CA LEU A 72 9.71 10.07 -8.16
C LEU A 72 10.98 10.86 -7.79
N SER A 73 10.98 12.20 -7.94
CA SER A 73 12.03 13.04 -7.37
C SER A 73 11.86 13.25 -5.86
N SER A 74 10.63 13.27 -5.37
CA SER A 74 10.31 13.59 -3.97
C SER A 74 9.91 12.38 -3.15
N PHE A 75 9.41 11.33 -3.80
CA PHE A 75 8.96 10.09 -3.19
C PHE A 75 9.67 8.90 -3.81
N TYR A 76 9.91 7.86 -3.02
CA TYR A 76 10.10 6.53 -3.59
C TYR A 76 8.81 5.73 -3.51
N VAL A 77 8.56 4.91 -4.52
CA VAL A 77 7.37 4.05 -4.59
C VAL A 77 7.82 2.62 -4.83
N ARG A 78 7.33 1.70 -4.00
CA ARG A 78 7.63 0.28 -4.09
C ARG A 78 6.34 -0.53 -4.17
N VAL A 79 6.35 -1.57 -5.00
CA VAL A 79 5.20 -2.45 -5.23
C VAL A 79 5.62 -3.90 -5.01
N PHE A 80 4.81 -4.64 -4.28
CA PHE A 80 4.96 -6.07 -4.05
C PHE A 80 3.66 -6.79 -4.38
N ARG A 81 3.77 -8.01 -4.89
CA ARG A 81 2.65 -8.94 -4.96
C ARG A 81 2.57 -9.71 -3.64
N LEU A 82 1.43 -9.64 -2.98
CA LEU A 82 1.16 -10.47 -1.80
C LEU A 82 0.91 -11.91 -2.22
N ILE A 83 1.48 -12.86 -1.48
CA ILE A 83 1.17 -14.29 -1.56
C ILE A 83 0.88 -14.81 -0.16
N ASP A 84 0.27 -15.98 -0.07
CA ASP A 84 0.23 -16.77 1.15
C ASP A 84 1.05 -18.04 0.87
N ARG A 85 2.21 -18.19 1.53
CA ARG A 85 3.06 -19.38 1.32
C ARG A 85 2.46 -20.64 1.92
N CYS A 86 1.47 -20.53 2.82
CA CYS A 86 0.73 -21.65 3.34
C CYS A 86 -0.36 -22.14 2.36
N PHE A 87 -0.57 -21.44 1.23
CA PHE A 87 -1.53 -21.86 0.23
C PHE A 87 -1.06 -23.09 -0.55
N ASP A 88 -1.65 -24.24 -0.24
CA ASP A 88 -1.39 -25.53 -0.89
C ASP A 88 -2.46 -25.91 -1.93
N GLY A 89 -3.47 -25.05 -2.12
CA GLY A 89 -4.65 -25.30 -2.97
C GLY A 89 -5.94 -25.42 -2.17
N GLU A 90 -5.87 -25.78 -0.89
CA GLU A 90 -7.04 -26.02 -0.03
C GLU A 90 -7.03 -25.13 1.23
N VAL A 91 -5.87 -24.96 1.84
CA VAL A 91 -5.68 -24.19 3.08
C VAL A 91 -5.01 -22.86 2.76
N GLY A 92 -5.35 -21.78 3.46
CA GLY A 92 -4.75 -20.45 3.25
C GLY A 92 -5.49 -19.56 2.25
N PHE A 93 -4.88 -18.42 1.91
CA PHE A 93 -5.47 -17.42 1.02
C PHE A 93 -5.07 -17.64 -0.45
N SER A 94 -6.04 -18.02 -1.27
CA SER A 94 -5.84 -18.11 -2.72
C SER A 94 -5.47 -16.74 -3.33
N PRO A 95 -4.80 -16.71 -4.50
CA PRO A 95 -4.51 -15.47 -5.22
C PRO A 95 -5.74 -14.58 -5.43
N SER A 96 -6.89 -15.21 -5.73
CA SER A 96 -8.19 -14.55 -5.90
C SER A 96 -8.74 -13.98 -4.59
N ALA A 97 -8.55 -14.65 -3.46
CA ALA A 97 -8.91 -14.11 -2.16
C ALA A 97 -8.07 -12.87 -1.84
N LEU A 98 -6.76 -12.93 -2.06
CA LEU A 98 -5.84 -11.80 -1.87
C LEU A 98 -6.14 -10.62 -2.81
N SER A 99 -6.63 -10.88 -4.03
CA SER A 99 -7.07 -9.81 -4.96
C SER A 99 -8.23 -8.99 -4.41
N ASN A 100 -9.09 -9.60 -3.58
CA ASN A 100 -10.21 -8.92 -2.95
C ASN A 100 -9.86 -8.28 -1.60
N PHE A 101 -8.66 -8.54 -1.09
CA PHE A 101 -8.18 -7.92 0.14
C PHE A 101 -7.82 -6.44 -0.11
N ILE A 102 -8.37 -5.57 0.73
CA ILE A 102 -8.10 -4.14 0.71
C ILE A 102 -7.63 -3.74 2.12
N PHE A 103 -6.42 -3.21 2.20
CA PHE A 103 -5.90 -2.57 3.40
C PHE A 103 -5.84 -1.08 3.13
N MET A 104 -6.57 -0.32 3.93
CA MET A 104 -6.69 1.13 3.75
C MET A 104 -5.33 1.81 3.93
N PRO A 105 -5.14 2.99 3.29
CA PRO A 105 -3.99 3.84 3.53
C PRO A 105 -3.67 3.97 5.02
N ALA A 106 -2.42 3.66 5.38
CA ALA A 106 -1.90 3.83 6.73
C ALA A 106 -0.55 4.54 6.68
N LEU A 107 -0.20 5.21 7.78
CA LEU A 107 1.10 5.85 7.97
C LEU A 107 1.94 5.01 8.93
N VAL A 108 3.21 4.83 8.55
CA VAL A 108 4.26 4.29 9.37
C VAL A 108 5.25 5.41 9.60
N ASP A 109 5.37 5.83 10.86
CA ASP A 109 6.38 6.80 11.26
C ASP A 109 7.76 6.13 11.24
N LEU A 110 8.68 6.69 10.46
CA LEU A 110 10.05 6.22 10.33
C LEU A 110 11.02 7.07 11.16
N SER A 111 10.54 8.02 11.97
CA SER A 111 11.36 8.83 12.87
C SER A 111 12.17 7.99 13.87
N LEU A 112 11.69 6.78 14.18
CA LEU A 112 12.36 5.80 15.04
C LEU A 112 13.43 4.97 14.32
N LEU A 113 13.43 4.93 12.99
CA LEU A 113 14.52 4.33 12.23
C LEU A 113 15.70 5.30 12.27
N SER A 114 16.56 5.08 13.26
CA SER A 114 17.75 5.88 13.51
C SER A 114 18.71 5.79 12.32
N PHE A 115 18.51 6.62 11.31
CA PHE A 115 19.58 6.92 10.36
C PHE A 115 20.68 7.59 11.17
N SER A 116 21.88 7.01 11.18
CA SER A 116 23.02 7.54 11.93
C SER A 116 23.26 9.00 11.53
N HIS A 117 22.89 9.90 12.44
CA HIS A 117 22.85 11.35 12.26
C HIS A 117 24.27 11.95 12.16
N ALA A 118 24.87 11.89 10.97
CA ALA A 118 26.00 12.75 10.63
C ALA A 118 25.61 13.90 9.67
N GLU A 119 24.51 13.78 8.92
CA GLU A 119 24.16 14.74 7.86
C GLU A 119 22.81 15.47 8.05
N LEU A 120 22.03 15.09 9.06
CA LEU A 120 20.66 15.62 9.31
C LEU A 120 20.61 16.68 10.43
N GLN A 121 21.71 17.39 10.67
CA GLN A 121 21.73 18.52 11.60
C GLN A 121 21.23 19.77 10.87
N ASN A 122 19.91 20.04 10.96
CA ASN A 122 19.29 21.38 11.11
C ASN A 122 17.87 21.51 10.54
N THR A 123 17.32 20.48 9.90
CA THR A 123 15.87 20.37 9.62
C THR A 123 15.56 18.88 9.59
N THR A 124 14.81 18.34 10.55
CA THR A 124 14.32 16.95 10.43
C THR A 124 13.14 16.97 9.46
N PRO A 125 13.28 16.56 8.19
CA PRO A 125 12.12 16.40 7.34
C PRO A 125 11.22 15.32 7.96
N GLU A 126 9.90 15.55 7.91
CA GLU A 126 8.89 14.53 8.18
C GLU A 126 9.27 13.27 7.37
N CYS A 127 9.66 12.20 8.06
CA CYS A 127 10.06 10.94 7.44
C CYS A 127 8.92 9.95 7.61
N VAL A 128 8.14 9.76 6.56
CA VAL A 128 6.91 8.97 6.62
C VAL A 128 6.87 7.93 5.52
N LYS A 129 6.33 6.77 5.86
CA LYS A 129 5.97 5.71 4.93
C LYS A 129 4.46 5.54 4.89
N MET A 130 3.87 5.85 3.75
CA MET A 130 2.48 5.58 3.44
C MET A 130 2.35 4.19 2.81
N ILE A 131 1.43 3.37 3.31
CA ILE A 131 1.22 2.01 2.82
C ILE A 131 -0.24 1.75 2.50
N MET A 132 -0.52 0.91 1.50
CA MET A 132 -1.87 0.40 1.24
C MET A 132 -1.80 -0.98 0.58
N VAL A 133 -2.87 -1.75 0.69
CA VAL A 133 -3.07 -2.97 -0.12
C VAL A 133 -4.30 -2.82 -0.98
N ILE A 134 -4.13 -3.10 -2.27
CA ILE A 134 -5.22 -3.12 -3.23
C ILE A 134 -4.94 -4.16 -4.30
N LYS A 135 -5.94 -4.96 -4.65
CA LYS A 135 -5.82 -5.98 -5.71
C LYS A 135 -4.67 -6.96 -5.49
N GLY A 136 -4.45 -7.33 -4.23
CA GLY A 136 -3.37 -8.24 -3.85
C GLY A 136 -1.96 -7.65 -4.00
N PHE A 137 -1.83 -6.34 -4.21
CA PHE A 137 -0.55 -5.63 -4.23
C PHE A 137 -0.39 -4.78 -2.98
N TYR A 138 0.75 -4.94 -2.30
CA TYR A 138 1.20 -4.06 -1.25
C TYR A 138 2.03 -2.93 -1.88
N ILE A 139 1.63 -1.68 -1.62
CA ILE A 139 2.23 -0.50 -2.22
C ILE A 139 2.74 0.40 -1.09
N GLU A 140 4.01 0.75 -1.16
CA GLU A 140 4.67 1.68 -0.25
C GLU A 140 4.99 2.97 -1.01
N VAL A 141 4.74 4.12 -0.38
CA VAL A 141 5.18 5.44 -0.83
C VAL A 141 5.86 6.12 0.35
N CYS A 142 7.10 6.52 0.19
CA CYS A 142 7.85 7.08 1.29
C CYS A 142 8.42 8.45 0.96
N TYR A 143 8.49 9.30 1.98
CA TYR A 143 8.95 10.66 1.92
C TYR A 143 9.91 10.94 3.09
N PRO A 144 10.96 11.74 2.87
CA PRO A 144 11.48 12.12 1.56
C PRO A 144 12.04 10.93 0.78
N ASN A 145 12.32 11.13 -0.51
CA ASN A 145 13.07 10.17 -1.30
C ASN A 145 14.51 10.11 -0.80
N PHE A 146 14.79 9.20 0.15
CA PHE A 146 16.14 8.88 0.54
C PHE A 146 16.76 8.09 -0.61
N PHE A 147 17.64 8.73 -1.38
CA PHE A 147 18.32 8.18 -2.56
C PHE A 147 19.17 6.93 -2.29
N TYR A 148 19.21 6.45 -1.05
CA TYR A 148 20.18 5.48 -0.59
C TYR A 148 19.67 4.04 -0.71
N LEU A 149 20.31 3.30 -1.62
CA LEU A 149 20.55 1.84 -1.62
C LEU A 149 19.50 0.91 -2.27
N GLY A 150 18.31 1.37 -2.66
CA GLY A 150 17.22 0.48 -3.09
C GLY A 150 16.84 0.44 -4.57
N PHE A 151 17.18 1.44 -5.40
CA PHE A 151 16.57 1.59 -6.73
C PHE A 151 16.82 0.43 -7.69
N ASN A 152 17.93 -0.29 -7.52
CA ASN A 152 18.22 -1.47 -8.33
C ASN A 152 17.43 -2.72 -7.93
N MET A 153 16.73 -2.69 -6.80
CA MET A 153 15.91 -3.80 -6.34
C MET A 153 14.59 -3.88 -7.11
N SER A 154 14.07 -5.10 -7.24
CA SER A 154 12.75 -5.34 -7.82
C SER A 154 11.65 -4.63 -7.02
N GLY A 155 10.62 -4.18 -7.73
CA GLY A 155 9.43 -3.54 -7.16
C GLY A 155 9.55 -2.01 -7.02
N PHE A 156 10.75 -1.43 -7.16
CA PHE A 156 10.93 0.02 -7.13
C PHE A 156 10.53 0.66 -8.46
N LEU A 157 9.72 1.72 -8.38
CA LEU A 157 9.53 2.64 -9.48
C LEU A 157 10.77 3.53 -9.62
N ARG A 158 11.11 3.84 -10.86
CA ARG A 158 12.30 4.63 -11.24
C ARG A 158 11.89 5.81 -12.10
N PRO A 159 12.52 6.98 -11.93
CA PRO A 159 12.37 8.09 -12.88
C PRO A 159 12.63 7.59 -14.30
N TYR A 160 11.73 7.93 -15.23
CA TYR A 160 11.77 7.50 -16.64
C TYR A 160 11.76 5.98 -16.86
N GLY A 161 11.52 5.18 -15.82
CA GLY A 161 11.38 3.74 -15.96
C GLY A 161 10.06 3.37 -16.61
N GLU A 162 10.11 2.37 -17.49
CA GLU A 162 8.94 1.83 -18.18
C GLU A 162 8.69 0.36 -17.83
N LEU A 163 9.68 -0.31 -17.24
CA LEU A 163 9.65 -1.73 -16.96
C LEU A 163 9.72 -2.00 -15.47
N LEU A 164 8.72 -2.72 -14.95
CA LEU A 164 8.69 -3.13 -13.54
C LEU A 164 8.68 -4.64 -13.38
N THR A 165 9.70 -5.15 -12.68
CA THR A 165 9.71 -6.49 -12.10
C THR A 165 9.11 -6.44 -10.70
N ILE A 166 8.04 -7.19 -10.42
CA ILE A 166 7.35 -7.14 -9.12
C ILE A 166 7.74 -8.34 -8.26
N PRO A 167 8.38 -8.14 -7.09
CA PRO A 167 8.67 -9.21 -6.16
C PRO A 167 7.41 -9.72 -5.47
N VAL A 168 7.44 -10.99 -5.07
CA VAL A 168 6.42 -11.59 -4.20
C VAL A 168 6.85 -11.48 -2.74
N VAL A 169 5.91 -11.19 -1.85
CA VAL A 169 6.10 -11.15 -0.40
C VAL A 169 4.93 -11.85 0.27
N ASP A 170 5.22 -12.60 1.32
CA ASP A 170 4.18 -13.25 2.10
C ASP A 170 3.35 -12.21 2.87
N ILE A 171 2.02 -12.30 2.82
CA ILE A 171 1.11 -11.37 3.51
C ILE A 171 1.35 -11.31 5.02
N PHE A 172 1.84 -12.39 5.62
CA PHE A 172 2.14 -12.48 7.05
C PHE A 172 3.46 -11.78 7.44
N GLU A 173 4.29 -11.35 6.48
CA GLU A 173 5.50 -10.55 6.75
C GLU A 173 5.17 -9.10 7.18
N PHE A 174 3.90 -8.67 7.11
CA PHE A 174 3.48 -7.32 7.47
C PHE A 174 2.57 -7.33 8.72
N PRO A 175 3.09 -7.07 9.93
CA PRO A 175 2.33 -7.13 11.17
C PRO A 175 1.04 -6.29 11.16
N MET A 176 1.08 -5.09 10.56
CA MET A 176 -0.11 -4.22 10.47
C MET A 176 -1.24 -4.85 9.64
N ILE A 177 -0.90 -5.63 8.60
CA ILE A 177 -1.88 -6.35 7.81
C ILE A 177 -2.45 -7.50 8.64
N VAL A 178 -1.60 -8.25 9.33
CA VAL A 178 -2.01 -9.33 10.22
C VAL A 178 -2.95 -8.83 11.30
N ASP A 179 -2.59 -7.76 12.00
CA ASP A 179 -3.43 -7.15 13.03
C ASP A 179 -4.79 -6.71 12.48
N ALA A 180 -4.83 -6.15 11.27
CA ALA A 180 -6.09 -5.78 10.63
C ALA A 180 -6.93 -7.01 10.26
N MET A 181 -6.31 -8.10 9.81
CA MET A 181 -7.00 -9.37 9.56
C MET A 181 -7.60 -9.95 10.85
N VAL A 182 -6.84 -9.96 11.96
CA VAL A 182 -7.31 -10.44 13.26
C VAL A 182 -8.48 -9.58 13.76
N LYS A 183 -8.34 -8.26 13.78
CA LYS A 183 -9.41 -7.33 14.19
C LYS A 183 -10.67 -7.48 13.34
N GLY A 184 -10.50 -7.67 12.03
CA GLY A 184 -11.59 -7.93 11.10
C GLY A 184 -12.32 -9.24 11.42
N TYR A 185 -11.56 -10.30 11.71
CA TYR A 185 -12.12 -11.59 12.12
C TYR A 185 -12.88 -11.51 13.45
N GLU A 186 -12.32 -10.84 14.46
CA GLU A 186 -13.00 -10.62 15.74
C GLU A 186 -14.34 -9.88 15.57
N ALA A 187 -14.36 -8.84 14.73
CA ALA A 187 -15.58 -8.09 14.44
C ALA A 187 -16.63 -8.97 13.75
N HIS A 188 -16.21 -9.83 12.82
CA HIS A 188 -17.09 -10.79 12.15
C HIS A 188 -17.71 -11.81 13.12
N VAL A 189 -16.89 -12.38 14.01
CA VAL A 189 -17.36 -13.32 15.04
C VAL A 189 -18.37 -12.64 15.97
N LYS A 190 -18.06 -11.43 16.47
CA LYS A 190 -18.98 -10.64 17.32
C LYS A 190 -20.32 -10.36 16.64
N ARG A 191 -20.32 -10.02 15.34
CA ARG A 191 -21.54 -9.81 14.55
C ARG A 191 -22.36 -11.08 14.37
N LYS A 192 -21.71 -12.22 14.13
CA LYS A 192 -22.39 -13.52 14.04
C LYS A 192 -23.11 -13.87 15.35
N VAL A 193 -22.44 -13.71 16.49
CA VAL A 193 -23.02 -13.98 17.81
C VAL A 193 -24.24 -13.08 18.08
N SER A 194 -24.15 -11.80 17.77
CA SER A 194 -25.28 -10.86 17.96
C SER A 194 -26.46 -11.15 17.02
N HIS A 195 -26.21 -11.61 15.79
CA HIS A 195 -27.28 -12.02 14.87
C HIS A 195 -27.92 -13.37 15.24
N SER A 196 -27.16 -14.32 15.82
CA SER A 196 -27.75 -15.57 16.33
C SER A 196 -28.63 -15.32 17.56
N VAL A 197 -28.24 -14.40 18.44
CA VAL A 197 -29.02 -14.04 19.63
C VAL A 197 -30.34 -13.33 19.25
N ALA A 198 -30.30 -12.42 18.26
CA ALA A 198 -31.49 -11.74 17.76
C ALA A 198 -32.50 -12.69 17.08
N LYS A 199 -32.02 -13.78 16.46
CA LYS A 199 -32.89 -14.83 15.89
C LYS A 199 -33.47 -15.77 16.95
N SER A 200 -32.77 -16.00 18.06
CA SER A 200 -33.29 -16.82 19.17
C SER A 200 -34.31 -16.10 20.07
N SER A 201 -34.31 -14.76 20.10
CA SER A 201 -35.29 -13.96 20.83
C SER A 201 -36.56 -13.65 20.03
N ALA A 202 -36.68 -14.16 18.80
CA ALA A 202 -37.74 -13.83 17.86
C ALA A 202 -38.69 -15.01 17.56
N GLY A 203 -38.83 -15.97 18.47
CA GLY A 203 -39.91 -16.94 18.34
C GLY A 203 -40.17 -17.78 19.59
N PRO A 204 -41.37 -18.36 19.69
CA PRO A 204 -42.69 -17.78 19.45
C PRO A 204 -43.22 -16.95 20.65
#